data_AF-A0A1I7UP25-F1
#
_entry.id   AF-A0A1I7UP25-F1
#
_cell.length_a   1.000
_cell.length_b   1.000
_cell.length_c   1.000
_cell.angle_alpha   90.00
_cell.angle_beta   90.00
_cell.angle_gamma   90.00
#
_symmetry.space_group_name_H-M   'P 1'
#
loop_
_entity.id
_entity.type
_entity.pdbx_description
1 polymer ?
#
loop_
_entity_poly.entity_id
_entity_poly.type
_entity_poly.pdbx_seq_one_letter_code
_entity_poly.pdbx_strand_id
1 'polypeptide(L)'
;MYGSPGELIQNLRIYSDFPSNHQLFEFDVTESYNTRVIKYQSLSGDSFIYKQDMFSLMQRMMTKQLEDETLQSILIIFLKYYEGFLAESCEFIKYDAEWINKLEKDLVELWQKAMTLMLPPPTQPPDYRQMYRRFKEMSPEWAEQDFIPINWIYEKAHAGLLPNLPSSSIRFLRYLGIGFRKFFISKREYLTPYSVMNIHLNELSSPRASK
;
A
#
# COMPACT_ATOMS: atom_id res chain seq x y z
N MET A 1 29.29 28.09 6.83
CA MET A 1 27.84 28.32 6.69
C MET A 1 27.36 27.45 5.54
N TYR A 2 26.33 26.63 5.75
CA TYR A 2 25.75 25.73 4.75
C TYR A 2 24.94 26.55 3.74
N GLY A 3 25.62 27.25 2.83
CA GLY A 3 24.98 27.89 1.68
C GLY A 3 23.90 28.93 2.01
N SER A 4 23.20 29.37 0.96
CA SER A 4 21.97 30.16 1.09
C SER A 4 20.79 29.29 1.58
N PRO A 5 19.72 29.88 2.15
CA PRO A 5 18.51 29.14 2.49
C PRO A 5 17.94 28.30 1.33
N GLY A 6 18.10 28.77 0.10
CA GLY A 6 17.70 28.04 -1.11
C GLY A 6 18.53 26.78 -1.34
N GLU A 7 19.86 26.87 -1.17
CA GLU A 7 20.76 25.72 -1.30
C GLU A 7 20.50 24.68 -0.21
N LEU A 8 20.21 25.12 1.02
CA LEU A 8 19.83 24.21 2.10
C LEU A 8 18.53 23.46 1.77
N ILE A 9 17.50 24.15 1.29
CA ILE A 9 16.23 23.52 0.88
C ILE A 9 16.45 22.52 -0.26
N GLN A 10 17.29 22.84 -1.24
CA GLN A 10 17.57 21.96 -2.36
C GLN A 10 18.33 20.71 -1.92
N ASN A 11 19.33 20.86 -1.04
CA ASN A 11 20.07 19.74 -0.47
C ASN A 11 19.14 18.86 0.38
N LEU A 12 18.31 19.45 1.24
CA LEU A 12 17.32 18.70 2.02
C LEU A 12 16.41 17.88 1.12
N ARG A 13 15.91 18.46 0.03
CA ARG A 13 15.10 17.72 -0.96
C ARG A 13 15.85 16.52 -1.53
N ILE A 14 17.11 16.69 -1.94
CA ILE A 14 17.93 15.59 -2.48
C ILE A 14 18.10 14.48 -1.44
N TYR A 15 18.38 14.83 -0.18
CA TYR A 15 18.60 13.86 0.88
C TYR A 15 17.32 13.21 1.43
N SER A 16 16.16 13.85 1.25
CA SER A 16 14.89 13.32 1.71
C SER A 16 14.10 12.55 0.64
N ASP A 17 14.36 12.79 -0.64
CA ASP A 17 13.50 12.37 -1.76
C ASP A 17 14.05 11.13 -2.50
N PHE A 18 14.27 10.03 -1.75
CA PHE A 18 14.68 8.74 -2.30
C PHE A 18 13.60 7.66 -2.07
N PRO A 19 13.53 6.60 -2.91
CA PRO A 19 12.54 5.55 -2.77
C PRO A 19 12.55 4.92 -1.37
N SER A 20 11.37 4.69 -0.81
CA SER A 20 11.17 4.12 0.53
C SER A 20 11.85 4.88 1.69
N ASN A 21 12.06 6.19 1.55
CA ASN A 21 12.61 7.06 2.61
C ASN A 21 11.88 6.93 3.96
N HIS A 22 10.57 6.70 3.95
CA HIS A 22 9.73 6.52 5.13
C HIS A 22 10.17 5.32 5.98
N GLN A 23 10.82 4.31 5.39
CA GLN A 23 11.40 3.17 6.12
C GLN A 23 12.68 3.60 6.83
N LEU A 24 13.54 4.38 6.17
CA LEU A 24 14.81 4.85 6.77
C LEU A 24 14.57 5.87 7.88
N PHE A 25 13.61 6.77 7.69
CA PHE A 25 13.28 7.82 8.65
C PHE A 25 12.18 7.43 9.64
N GLU A 26 11.74 6.17 9.63
CA GLU A 26 10.78 5.61 10.58
C GLU A 26 9.47 6.41 10.68
N PHE A 27 8.93 6.85 9.53
CA PHE A 27 7.67 7.58 9.49
C PHE A 27 6.52 6.70 9.99
N ASP A 28 5.47 7.31 10.54
CA ASP A 28 4.28 6.56 10.92
C ASP A 28 3.70 5.85 9.68
N VAL A 29 3.25 4.61 9.84
CA VAL A 29 2.64 3.82 8.75
C VAL A 29 1.39 4.50 8.18
N THR A 30 0.73 5.41 8.91
CA THR A 30 -0.41 6.21 8.42
C THR A 30 -0.01 7.40 7.55
N GLU A 31 1.26 7.84 7.61
CA GLU A 31 1.73 9.03 6.90
C GLU A 31 1.86 8.79 5.39
N SER A 32 1.41 9.76 4.60
CA SER A 32 1.50 9.70 3.15
C SER A 32 2.93 9.60 2.64
N TYR A 33 3.11 8.88 1.53
CA TYR A 33 4.32 8.98 0.71
C TYR A 33 4.56 10.44 0.33
N ASN A 34 5.77 10.92 0.60
CA ASN A 34 6.21 12.29 0.29
C ASN A 34 7.27 12.32 -0.83
N THR A 35 7.58 11.17 -1.43
CA THR A 35 8.58 11.03 -2.48
C THR A 35 8.03 11.39 -3.86
N ARG A 36 8.91 11.90 -4.71
CA ARG A 36 8.64 12.17 -6.11
C ARG A 36 9.07 10.97 -6.93
N VAL A 37 8.17 10.55 -7.82
CA VAL A 37 8.50 9.52 -8.82
C VAL A 37 9.50 10.11 -9.81
N ILE A 38 10.72 9.58 -9.82
CA ILE A 38 11.78 9.98 -10.76
C ILE A 38 11.72 9.06 -11.97
N LYS A 39 11.63 9.65 -13.17
CA LYS A 39 11.70 8.91 -14.44
C LYS A 39 13.13 8.91 -14.94
N TYR A 40 13.70 7.73 -15.09
CA TYR A 40 15.03 7.48 -15.63
C TYR A 40 14.91 7.16 -17.12
N GLN A 41 15.84 7.66 -17.93
CA GLN A 41 15.89 7.36 -19.37
C GLN A 41 17.03 6.39 -19.67
N SER A 42 16.75 5.37 -20.49
CA SER A 42 17.79 4.53 -21.07
C SER A 42 18.50 5.24 -22.23
N LEU A 43 19.61 4.65 -22.68
CA LEU A 43 20.30 5.08 -23.89
C LEU A 43 19.43 4.94 -25.16
N SER A 44 18.43 4.05 -25.15
CA SER A 44 17.45 3.89 -26.22
C SER A 44 16.29 4.90 -26.15
N GLY A 45 16.24 5.74 -25.12
CA GLY A 45 15.16 6.70 -24.89
C GLY A 45 13.92 6.13 -24.18
N ASP A 46 13.95 4.86 -23.77
CA ASP A 46 12.88 4.27 -22.96
C ASP A 46 12.88 4.85 -21.54
N SER A 47 11.70 5.10 -20.99
CA SER A 47 11.53 5.61 -19.62
C SER A 47 11.34 4.47 -18.62
N PHE A 48 11.93 4.62 -17.43
CA PHE A 48 11.87 3.67 -16.32
C PHE A 48 11.61 4.38 -15.00
N ILE A 49 11.05 3.67 -14.03
CA ILE A 49 10.88 4.12 -12.64
C ILE A 49 11.31 3.00 -11.69
N TYR A 50 11.66 3.36 -10.45
CA TYR A 50 11.86 2.35 -9.40
C TYR A 50 10.54 1.64 -9.09
N LYS A 51 10.60 0.34 -8.81
CA LYS A 51 9.40 -0.43 -8.43
C LYS A 51 8.73 0.13 -7.19
N GLN A 52 9.50 0.58 -6.18
CA GLN A 52 8.95 1.18 -4.96
C GLN A 52 8.20 2.48 -5.23
N ASP A 53 8.62 3.26 -6.22
CA ASP A 53 7.93 4.49 -6.61
C ASP A 53 6.52 4.23 -7.15
N MET A 54 6.19 2.97 -7.51
CA MET A 54 4.83 2.58 -7.84
C MET A 54 3.86 2.80 -6.69
N PHE A 55 4.26 2.56 -5.44
CA PHE A 55 3.37 2.72 -4.29
C PHE A 55 3.04 4.20 -4.04
N SER A 56 4.03 5.07 -4.24
CA SER A 56 3.84 6.53 -4.20
C SER A 56 2.92 7.00 -5.35
N LEU A 57 3.04 6.39 -6.53
CA LEU A 57 2.16 6.66 -7.66
C LEU A 57 0.72 6.19 -7.40
N MET A 58 0.56 4.98 -6.86
CA MET A 58 -0.74 4.40 -6.50
C MET A 58 -1.46 5.22 -5.44
N GLN A 59 -0.75 5.71 -4.42
CA GLN A 59 -1.31 6.65 -3.45
C GLN A 59 -1.85 7.89 -4.18
N ARG A 60 -1.03 8.53 -5.02
CA ARG A 60 -1.44 9.75 -5.75
C ARG A 60 -2.64 9.54 -6.69
N MET A 61 -2.77 8.35 -7.29
CA MET A 61 -3.94 8.01 -8.12
C MET A 61 -5.23 7.97 -7.30
N MET A 62 -5.13 7.41 -6.10
CA MET A 62 -6.28 7.09 -5.25
C MET A 62 -6.68 8.24 -4.35
N THR A 63 -5.72 8.99 -3.80
CA THR A 63 -6.00 10.14 -2.91
C THR A 63 -6.66 11.31 -3.62
N LYS A 64 -6.50 11.44 -4.95
CA LYS A 64 -7.27 12.40 -5.76
C LYS A 64 -8.79 12.25 -5.63
N GLN A 65 -9.25 11.05 -5.28
CA GLN A 65 -10.67 10.69 -5.19
C GLN A 65 -11.16 10.61 -3.73
N LEU A 66 -10.29 10.90 -2.75
CA LEU A 66 -10.55 10.67 -1.33
C LEU A 66 -10.39 11.96 -0.54
N GLU A 67 -11.49 12.45 0.04
CA GLU A 67 -11.44 13.59 0.97
C GLU A 67 -11.28 13.15 2.43
N ASP A 68 -11.60 11.89 2.75
CA ASP A 68 -11.54 11.37 4.12
C ASP A 68 -10.12 10.89 4.49
N GLU A 69 -9.51 11.57 5.46
CA GLU A 69 -8.15 11.29 5.96
C GLU A 69 -8.01 9.87 6.53
N THR A 70 -9.03 9.34 7.22
CA THR A 70 -9.02 7.98 7.78
C THR A 70 -8.86 6.95 6.67
N LEU A 71 -9.58 7.17 5.58
CA LEU A 71 -9.60 6.28 4.43
C LEU A 71 -8.31 6.35 3.65
N GLN A 72 -7.71 7.54 3.54
CA GLN A 72 -6.36 7.69 3.03
C GLN A 72 -5.35 6.93 3.89
N SER A 73 -5.39 7.06 5.21
CA SER A 73 -4.45 6.33 6.09
C SER A 73 -4.62 4.82 6.00
N ILE A 74 -5.85 4.31 5.91
CA ILE A 74 -6.09 2.86 5.67
C ILE A 74 -5.46 2.43 4.36
N LEU A 75 -5.67 3.18 3.28
CA LEU A 75 -5.05 2.90 1.98
C LEU A 75 -3.53 2.84 2.08
N ILE A 76 -2.93 3.84 2.74
CA ILE A 76 -1.48 3.95 2.91
C ILE A 76 -0.93 2.74 3.67
N ILE A 77 -1.62 2.30 4.72
CA ILE A 77 -1.23 1.10 5.48
C ILE A 77 -1.18 -0.13 4.57
N PHE A 78 -2.18 -0.33 3.71
CA PHE A 78 -2.15 -1.42 2.72
C PHE A 78 -0.98 -1.27 1.75
N LEU A 79 -0.78 -0.08 1.18
CA LEU A 79 0.32 0.16 0.24
C LEU A 79 1.68 -0.12 0.87
N LYS A 80 1.97 0.42 2.07
CA LYS A 80 3.23 0.19 2.79
C LYS A 80 3.46 -1.27 3.16
N TYR A 81 2.40 -1.98 3.54
CA TYR A 81 2.49 -3.42 3.79
C TYR A 81 2.98 -4.17 2.54
N TYR A 82 2.40 -3.88 1.37
CA TYR A 82 2.81 -4.54 0.13
C TYR A 82 4.15 -4.04 -0.41
N GLU A 83 4.52 -2.78 -0.16
CA GLU A 83 5.84 -2.27 -0.48
C GLU A 83 6.95 -2.99 0.29
N GLY A 84 6.65 -3.46 1.52
CA GLY A 84 7.59 -4.27 2.31
C GLY A 84 8.08 -5.53 1.59
N PHE A 85 7.34 -6.07 0.62
CA PHE A 85 7.82 -7.20 -0.20
C PHE A 85 8.92 -6.80 -1.21
N LEU A 86 9.08 -5.50 -1.47
CA LEU A 86 10.16 -4.93 -2.27
C LEU A 86 11.31 -4.41 -1.42
N ALA A 87 11.28 -4.59 -0.10
CA ALA A 87 12.38 -4.21 0.78
C ALA A 87 13.68 -4.82 0.23
N GLU A 88 14.74 -4.00 0.17
CA GLU A 88 16.06 -4.37 -0.35
C GLU A 88 16.17 -4.63 -1.87
N SER A 89 15.07 -4.53 -2.63
CA SER A 89 15.14 -4.62 -4.09
C SER A 89 15.55 -3.28 -4.72
N CYS A 90 16.51 -3.27 -5.65
CA CYS A 90 16.83 -2.08 -6.46
C CYS A 90 16.42 -2.33 -7.91
N GLU A 91 15.13 -2.53 -8.12
CA GLU A 91 14.59 -2.93 -9.41
C GLU A 91 13.84 -1.80 -10.11
N PHE A 92 14.00 -1.74 -11.43
CA PHE A 92 13.32 -0.80 -12.28
C PHE A 92 12.25 -1.50 -13.11
N ILE A 93 11.19 -0.77 -13.42
CA ILE A 93 10.19 -1.18 -14.40
C ILE A 93 10.09 -0.14 -15.50
N LYS A 94 9.76 -0.60 -16.71
CA LYS A 94 9.48 0.30 -17.83
C LYS A 94 8.26 1.13 -17.49
N TYR A 95 8.37 2.45 -17.65
CA TYR A 95 7.26 3.36 -17.54
C TYR A 95 6.47 3.32 -18.85
N ASP A 96 5.37 2.59 -18.84
CA ASP A 96 4.38 2.57 -19.92
C ASP A 96 3.13 3.35 -19.51
N ALA A 97 2.87 4.47 -20.19
CA ALA A 97 1.75 5.34 -19.87
C ALA A 97 0.39 4.62 -20.04
N GLU A 98 0.25 3.72 -21.01
CA GLU A 98 -1.00 3.00 -21.22
C GLU A 98 -1.28 2.03 -20.07
N TRP A 99 -0.26 1.25 -19.68
CA TRP A 99 -0.35 0.37 -18.53
C TRP A 99 -0.62 1.12 -17.22
N ILE A 100 0.06 2.24 -16.99
CA ILE A 100 -0.14 3.10 -15.80
C ILE A 100 -1.58 3.64 -15.74
N ASN A 101 -2.14 4.07 -16.87
CA ASN A 101 -3.54 4.54 -16.93
C ASN A 101 -4.54 3.40 -16.67
N LYS A 102 -4.24 2.18 -17.13
CA LYS A 102 -5.06 1.00 -16.81
C LYS A 102 -4.98 0.66 -15.32
N LEU A 103 -3.79 0.76 -14.73
CA LEU A 103 -3.57 0.54 -13.30
C LEU A 103 -4.40 1.51 -12.45
N GLU A 104 -4.41 2.79 -12.81
CA GLU A 104 -5.21 3.82 -12.13
C GLU A 104 -6.70 3.43 -12.13
N LYS A 105 -7.24 3.01 -13.28
CA LYS A 105 -8.64 2.56 -13.39
C LYS A 105 -8.94 1.34 -12.51
N ASP A 106 -8.11 0.29 -12.60
CA ASP A 106 -8.28 -0.94 -11.82
C ASP A 106 -8.30 -0.64 -10.31
N LEU A 107 -7.42 0.24 -9.84
CA LEU A 107 -7.33 0.65 -8.43
C LEU A 107 -8.52 1.50 -7.98
N VAL A 108 -8.88 2.51 -8.77
CA VAL A 108 -10.03 3.37 -8.46
C VAL A 108 -11.31 2.56 -8.40
N GLU A 109 -11.52 1.62 -9.32
CA GLU A 109 -12.69 0.72 -9.29
C GLU A 109 -12.71 -0.17 -8.05
N LEU A 110 -11.57 -0.77 -7.69
CA LEU A 110 -11.45 -1.59 -6.48
C LEU A 110 -11.84 -0.77 -5.25
N TRP A 111 -11.33 0.45 -5.17
CA TRP A 111 -11.58 1.34 -4.04
C TRP A 111 -13.03 1.79 -3.97
N GLN A 112 -13.60 2.24 -5.08
CA GLN A 112 -15.00 2.67 -5.14
C GLN A 112 -15.94 1.53 -4.73
N LYS A 113 -15.66 0.30 -5.16
CA LYS A 113 -16.43 -0.89 -4.72
C LYS A 113 -16.24 -1.20 -3.23
N ALA A 114 -15.08 -0.91 -2.66
CA ALA A 114 -14.87 -1.04 -1.22
C ALA A 114 -15.68 0.02 -0.46
N MET A 115 -15.65 1.27 -0.93
CA MET A 115 -16.36 2.41 -0.34
C MET A 115 -17.86 2.18 -0.20
N THR A 116 -18.51 1.53 -1.17
CA THR A 116 -19.95 1.22 -1.10
C THR A 116 -20.32 0.26 0.02
N LEU A 117 -19.34 -0.43 0.60
CA LEU A 117 -19.52 -1.35 1.73
C LEU A 117 -19.33 -0.67 3.08
N MET A 118 -18.91 0.60 3.11
CA MET A 118 -18.84 1.37 4.34
C MET A 118 -20.20 1.96 4.72
N LEU A 119 -20.56 1.81 5.98
CA LEU A 119 -21.68 2.47 6.63
C LEU A 119 -21.16 3.67 7.42
N PRO A 120 -22.03 4.63 7.78
CA PRO A 120 -21.66 5.76 8.62
C PRO A 120 -21.00 5.34 9.93
N PRO A 121 -20.12 6.19 10.49
CA PRO A 121 -19.41 5.89 11.73
C PRO A 121 -20.37 5.71 12.91
N PRO A 122 -20.05 4.82 13.87
CA PRO A 122 -20.85 4.60 15.07
C PRO A 122 -20.85 5.85 15.94
N THR A 123 -21.93 6.00 16.72
CA THR A 123 -22.07 7.09 17.69
C THR A 123 -21.14 6.96 18.90
N GLN A 124 -20.48 5.81 19.08
CA GLN A 124 -19.51 5.55 20.14
C GLN A 124 -18.25 4.88 19.58
N PRO A 125 -17.07 5.12 20.18
CA PRO A 125 -15.83 4.47 19.77
C PRO A 125 -15.98 2.94 19.87
N PRO A 126 -15.66 2.19 18.81
CA PRO A 126 -15.82 0.75 18.83
C PRO A 126 -14.71 0.07 19.65
N ASP A 127 -15.01 -1.09 20.24
CA ASP A 127 -14.00 -1.96 20.83
C ASP A 127 -13.16 -2.61 19.72
N TYR A 128 -12.00 -2.00 19.43
CA TYR A 128 -11.10 -2.45 18.36
C TYR A 128 -10.59 -3.88 18.55
N ARG A 129 -10.42 -4.36 19.79
CA ARG A 129 -9.99 -5.75 20.04
C ARG A 129 -11.09 -6.73 19.67
N GLN A 130 -12.34 -6.40 20.02
CA GLN A 130 -13.48 -7.20 19.61
C GLN A 130 -13.67 -7.17 18.08
N MET A 131 -13.46 -6.02 17.44
CA MET A 131 -13.55 -5.91 15.97
C MET A 131 -12.47 -6.73 15.27
N TYR A 132 -11.22 -6.68 15.71
CA TYR A 132 -10.15 -7.51 15.16
C TYR A 132 -10.43 -9.00 15.33
N ARG A 133 -10.93 -9.42 16.50
CA ARG A 133 -11.34 -10.80 16.72
C ARG A 133 -12.44 -11.23 15.76
N ARG A 134 -13.50 -10.43 15.60
CA ARG A 134 -14.57 -10.70 14.64
C ARG A 134 -14.06 -10.74 13.20
N PHE A 135 -13.10 -9.89 12.84
CA PHE A 135 -12.47 -9.92 11.54
C PHE A 135 -11.77 -11.26 11.27
N LYS A 136 -10.99 -11.76 12.25
CA LYS A 136 -10.35 -13.07 12.19
C LYS A 136 -11.37 -14.20 12.04
N GLU A 137 -12.44 -14.18 12.84
CA GLU A 137 -13.53 -15.15 12.77
C GLU A 137 -14.24 -15.16 11.41
N MET A 138 -14.38 -14.00 10.76
CA MET A 138 -15.01 -13.84 9.45
C MET A 138 -14.09 -14.18 8.26
N SER A 139 -12.80 -14.36 8.51
CA SER A 139 -11.79 -14.58 7.46
C SER A 139 -10.92 -15.80 7.77
N PRO A 140 -11.51 -16.98 8.06
CA PRO A 140 -10.75 -18.19 8.40
C PRO A 140 -9.82 -18.67 7.28
N GLU A 141 -10.06 -18.21 6.04
CA GLU A 141 -9.27 -18.53 4.86
C GLU A 141 -7.96 -17.74 4.74
N TRP A 142 -7.72 -16.75 5.60
CA TRP A 142 -6.54 -15.88 5.55
C TRP A 142 -5.36 -16.49 6.32
N ALA A 143 -4.15 -16.32 5.82
CA ALA A 143 -2.93 -16.66 6.55
C ALA A 143 -2.60 -15.56 7.58
N GLU A 144 -1.79 -15.88 8.60
CA GLU A 144 -1.40 -14.89 9.64
C GLU A 144 -0.80 -13.61 9.07
N GLN A 145 0.01 -13.73 8.00
CA GLN A 145 0.58 -12.58 7.29
C GLN A 145 -0.48 -11.66 6.68
N ASP A 146 -1.59 -12.20 6.16
CA ASP A 146 -2.66 -11.41 5.54
C ASP A 146 -3.38 -10.52 6.59
N PHE A 147 -3.27 -10.84 7.89
CA PHE A 147 -3.84 -10.03 8.97
C PHE A 147 -2.95 -8.88 9.43
N ILE A 148 -1.68 -8.81 9.01
CA ILE A 148 -0.75 -7.75 9.44
C ILE A 148 -1.27 -6.33 9.15
N PRO A 149 -1.65 -5.96 7.91
CA PRO A 149 -2.14 -4.61 7.64
C PRO A 149 -3.43 -4.31 8.41
N ILE A 150 -4.27 -5.33 8.64
CA ILE A 150 -5.50 -5.21 9.43
C ILE A 150 -5.19 -4.95 10.90
N ASN A 151 -4.21 -5.65 11.46
CA ASN A 151 -3.76 -5.43 12.83
C ASN A 151 -3.23 -4.01 13.01
N TRP A 152 -2.38 -3.53 12.09
CA TRP A 152 -1.87 -2.16 12.11
C TRP A 152 -3.01 -1.13 12.11
N ILE A 153 -4.05 -1.31 11.30
CA ILE A 153 -5.22 -0.43 11.29
C ILE A 153 -5.89 -0.39 12.66
N TYR A 154 -6.15 -1.55 13.28
CA TYR A 154 -6.80 -1.59 14.59
C TYR A 154 -5.90 -1.05 15.72
N GLU A 155 -4.59 -1.29 15.69
CA GLU A 155 -3.63 -0.74 16.64
C GLU A 155 -3.60 0.79 16.57
N LYS A 156 -3.54 1.35 15.36
CA LYS A 156 -3.52 2.81 15.17
C LYS A 156 -4.84 3.45 15.56
N ALA A 157 -5.96 2.81 15.26
CA ALA A 157 -7.27 3.30 15.70
C ALA A 157 -7.43 3.23 17.23
N HIS A 158 -6.98 2.15 17.87
CA HIS A 158 -6.96 2.04 19.33
C HIS A 158 -6.07 3.10 19.99
N ALA A 159 -4.95 3.46 19.36
CA ALA A 159 -4.07 4.54 19.82
C ALA A 159 -4.64 5.96 19.57
N GLY A 160 -5.81 6.09 18.94
CA GLY A 160 -6.40 7.38 18.57
C GLY A 160 -5.70 8.07 17.39
N LEU A 161 -4.86 7.35 16.65
CA LEU A 161 -4.12 7.85 15.48
C LEU A 161 -4.91 7.70 14.17
N LEU A 162 -6.00 6.92 14.18
CA LEU A 162 -7.01 6.92 13.12
C LEU A 162 -8.34 7.40 13.72
N PRO A 163 -9.07 8.31 13.04
CA PRO A 163 -10.43 8.66 13.43
C PRO A 163 -11.36 7.44 13.44
N ASN A 164 -12.51 7.55 14.12
CA ASN A 164 -13.44 6.46 14.42
C ASN A 164 -13.77 5.55 13.21
N LEU A 165 -13.10 4.38 13.13
CA LEU A 165 -13.45 3.33 12.18
C LEU A 165 -14.90 2.88 12.40
N PRO A 166 -15.73 2.79 11.35
CA PRO A 166 -17.09 2.28 11.49
C PRO A 166 -17.12 0.84 12.00
N SER A 167 -18.17 0.38 12.70
CA SER A 167 -18.33 -1.06 13.00
C SER A 167 -18.45 -1.90 11.71
N SER A 168 -18.89 -1.29 10.60
CA SER A 168 -18.89 -1.86 9.26
C SER A 168 -17.49 -1.93 8.62
N SER A 169 -16.46 -1.36 9.25
CA SER A 169 -15.07 -1.44 8.80
C SER A 169 -14.65 -2.89 8.60
N ILE A 170 -15.19 -3.86 9.35
CA ILE A 170 -14.87 -5.27 9.16
C ILE A 170 -15.18 -5.75 7.72
N ARG A 171 -16.35 -5.40 7.16
CA ARG A 171 -16.72 -5.81 5.78
C ARG A 171 -15.90 -5.05 4.74
N PHE A 172 -15.72 -3.75 4.96
CA PHE A 172 -14.88 -2.90 4.12
C PHE A 172 -13.44 -3.40 4.07
N LEU A 173 -12.80 -3.55 5.22
CA LEU A 173 -11.43 -4.03 5.38
C LEU A 173 -11.26 -5.45 4.81
N ARG A 174 -12.27 -6.31 4.95
CA ARG A 174 -12.22 -7.66 4.40
C ARG A 174 -12.26 -7.63 2.88
N TYR A 175 -13.19 -6.87 2.30
CA TYR A 175 -13.27 -6.68 0.85
C TYR A 175 -11.97 -6.07 0.31
N LEU A 176 -11.49 -5.03 0.98
CA LEU A 176 -10.30 -4.29 0.60
C LEU A 176 -9.05 -5.19 0.66
N GLY A 177 -8.87 -5.97 1.72
CA GLY A 177 -7.73 -6.88 1.82
C GLY A 177 -7.81 -8.05 0.82
N ILE A 178 -8.99 -8.63 0.56
CA ILE A 178 -9.15 -9.61 -0.54
C ILE A 178 -8.82 -8.97 -1.89
N GLY A 179 -9.32 -7.76 -2.11
CA GLY A 179 -9.15 -7.00 -3.33
C GLY A 179 -7.70 -6.66 -3.61
N PHE A 180 -7.00 -6.06 -2.64
CA PHE A 180 -5.57 -5.77 -2.75
C PHE A 180 -4.76 -7.05 -2.92
N ARG A 181 -5.03 -8.10 -2.14
CA ARG A 181 -4.33 -9.38 -2.31
C ARG A 181 -4.45 -9.91 -3.74
N LYS A 182 -5.67 -9.96 -4.28
CA LYS A 182 -5.89 -10.37 -5.69
C LYS A 182 -5.21 -9.44 -6.68
N PHE A 183 -5.29 -8.13 -6.44
CA PHE A 183 -4.66 -7.12 -7.28
C PHE A 183 -3.14 -7.30 -7.35
N PHE A 184 -2.47 -7.36 -6.19
CA PHE A 184 -1.01 -7.53 -6.11
C PHE A 184 -0.54 -8.88 -6.69
N ILE A 185 -1.31 -9.96 -6.47
CA ILE A 185 -1.03 -11.25 -7.12
C ILE A 185 -1.15 -11.14 -8.65
N SER A 186 -2.18 -10.44 -9.16
CA SER A 186 -2.39 -10.30 -10.60
C SER A 186 -1.35 -9.41 -11.30
N LYS A 187 -0.67 -8.54 -10.55
CA LYS A 187 0.34 -7.59 -11.06
C LYS A 187 1.75 -7.93 -10.54
N ARG A 188 1.99 -9.19 -10.18
CA ARG A 188 3.20 -9.65 -9.51
C ARG A 188 4.48 -9.22 -10.22
N GLU A 189 4.49 -9.23 -11.55
CA GLU A 189 5.63 -8.84 -12.39
C GLU A 189 6.11 -7.39 -12.14
N TYR A 190 5.23 -6.50 -11.69
CA TYR A 190 5.57 -5.11 -11.38
C TYR A 190 5.78 -4.86 -9.89
N LEU A 191 5.16 -5.67 -9.04
CA LEU A 191 5.00 -5.37 -7.60
C LEU A 191 5.70 -6.38 -6.68
N THR A 192 6.49 -7.30 -7.24
CA THR A 192 7.37 -8.18 -6.45
C THR A 192 8.79 -8.18 -7.02
N PRO A 193 9.81 -8.51 -6.20
CA PRO A 193 11.18 -8.64 -6.67
C PRO A 193 11.29 -9.80 -7.66
N TYR A 194 12.15 -9.67 -8.67
CA TYR A 194 12.46 -10.75 -9.60
C TYR A 194 13.03 -11.99 -8.88
N SER A 195 13.77 -11.79 -7.79
CA SER A 195 14.28 -12.88 -6.94
C SER A 195 13.16 -13.75 -6.35
N VAL A 196 12.02 -13.15 -6.01
CA VAL A 196 10.86 -13.80 -5.38
C VAL A 196 9.93 -14.44 -6.42
N MET A 197 9.90 -13.92 -7.65
CA MET A 197 9.10 -14.51 -8.74
C MET A 197 9.52 -15.94 -9.07
N ASN A 198 10.81 -16.28 -8.91
CA ASN A 198 11.34 -17.62 -9.18
C ASN A 198 11.12 -18.63 -8.05
N ILE A 199 10.91 -18.17 -6.80
CA ILE A 199 10.77 -19.06 -5.63
C ILE A 199 9.33 -19.60 -5.53
N HIS A 200 8.33 -18.77 -5.82
CA HIS A 200 6.92 -19.17 -5.69
C HIS A 200 6.35 -19.91 -6.90
N LEU A 201 7.11 -20.08 -7.99
CA LEU A 201 6.74 -21.03 -9.05
C LEU A 201 6.73 -22.47 -8.53
N ASN A 202 7.50 -22.79 -7.48
CA ASN A 202 7.54 -24.13 -6.87
C ASN A 202 6.50 -24.33 -5.74
N GLU A 203 6.09 -23.26 -5.06
CA GLU A 203 5.15 -23.37 -3.92
C GLU A 203 3.67 -23.27 -4.33
N LEU A 204 3.35 -22.63 -5.45
CA LEU A 204 1.97 -22.54 -5.97
C LEU A 204 1.64 -23.63 -7.01
N SER A 205 2.64 -24.37 -7.50
CA SER A 205 2.46 -25.50 -8.42
C SER A 205 2.47 -26.87 -7.73
N SER A 206 2.73 -26.92 -6.43
CA SER A 206 2.64 -28.17 -5.66
C SER A 206 1.17 -28.43 -5.31
N PRO A 207 0.53 -29.50 -5.84
CA PRO A 207 -0.78 -29.89 -5.37
C PRO A 207 -0.61 -30.32 -3.91
N ARG A 208 -1.30 -29.63 -2.98
CA ARG A 208 -1.36 -30.04 -1.57
C ARG A 208 -1.78 -31.51 -1.53
N ALA A 209 -0.80 -32.39 -1.32
CA ALA A 209 -1.05 -33.79 -1.06
C ALA A 209 -1.77 -33.87 0.28
N SER A 210 -3.00 -34.36 0.22
CA SER A 210 -3.80 -34.82 1.33
C SER A 210 -2.99 -35.68 2.29
N LYS A 211 -2.95 -35.30 3.58
CA LYS A 211 -3.03 -36.21 4.73
C LYS A 211 -3.69 -35.48 5.89
#